data_AF-A0A4Y9NRN5-F1
#
_entry.id   AF-A0A4Y9NRN5-F1
#
_cell.length_a   1.000
_cell.length_b   1.000
_cell.length_c   1.000
_cell.angle_alpha   90.00
_cell.angle_beta   90.00
_cell.angle_gamma   90.00
#
_symmetry.space_group_name_H-M   'P 1'
#
loop_
_entity.id
_entity.type
_entity.pdbx_description
1 polymer ?
#
loop_
_entity_poly.entity_id
_entity_poly.type
_entity_poly.pdbx_seq_one_letter_code
_entity_poly.pdbx_strand_id
1 'polypeptide(L)' 'MATAVISGPVNAGEETPTAEEKEACMEDVFRLCSSHIPDRTAITACLRSKQASLGQRCRYVISVRDTGKKSSDSR' A
#
# COMPACT_ATOMS: atom_id res chain seq x y z
N MET A 1 10.79 36.70 -28.13
CA MET A 1 10.76 35.23 -28.22
C MET A 1 10.51 34.70 -26.81
N ALA A 2 9.30 34.24 -26.49
CA ALA A 2 8.92 33.84 -25.14
C ALA A 2 9.17 32.35 -24.93
N THR A 3 10.08 32.00 -24.01
CA THR A 3 10.32 30.62 -23.57
C THR A 3 9.30 30.25 -22.49
N ALA A 4 8.33 29.41 -22.84
CA ALA A 4 7.41 28.81 -21.88
C ALA A 4 8.11 27.65 -21.15
N VAL A 5 8.15 27.70 -19.82
CA VAL A 5 8.54 26.54 -18.99
C VAL A 5 7.32 25.66 -18.77
N ILE A 6 7.33 24.47 -19.36
CA ILE A 6 6.32 23.44 -19.14
C ILE A 6 6.66 22.68 -17.86
N SER A 7 5.97 23.00 -16.76
CA SER A 7 5.94 22.12 -15.59
C SER A 7 5.14 20.86 -15.94
N GLY A 8 5.84 19.75 -16.16
CA GLY A 8 5.22 18.44 -16.31
C GLY A 8 4.48 18.02 -15.03
N PRO A 9 3.46 17.15 -15.12
CA PRO A 9 2.75 16.67 -13.94
C PRO A 9 3.71 15.83 -13.10
N VAL A 10 3.91 16.23 -11.84
CA VAL A 10 4.47 15.36 -10.81
C VAL A 10 3.54 14.14 -10.69
N ASN A 11 4.05 12.96 -11.08
CA ASN A 11 3.35 11.73 -10.76
C ASN A 11 3.41 11.56 -9.25
N ALA A 12 2.26 11.69 -8.59
CA ALA A 12 2.11 11.42 -7.19
C ALA A 12 2.46 9.95 -6.91
N GLY A 13 3.57 9.76 -6.21
CA GLY A 13 3.80 8.67 -5.28
C GLY A 13 3.71 7.26 -5.83
N GLU A 14 4.84 6.71 -6.29
CA GLU A 14 5.14 5.34 -5.89
C GLU A 14 5.46 5.37 -4.39
N GLU A 15 4.40 5.41 -3.58
CA GLU A 15 4.47 5.44 -2.12
C GLU A 15 4.85 4.03 -1.66
N THR A 16 6.15 3.73 -1.72
CA THR A 16 6.72 2.71 -0.85
C THR A 16 6.12 2.91 0.53
N PRO A 17 5.62 1.84 1.20
CA PRO A 17 4.95 2.00 2.47
C PRO A 17 5.85 2.81 3.37
N THR A 18 5.35 3.97 3.80
CA THR A 18 6.11 4.78 4.75
C THR A 18 6.36 3.90 5.97
N ALA A 19 7.44 4.17 6.71
CA ALA A 19 7.72 3.44 7.93
C ALA A 19 6.47 3.44 8.84
N GLU A 20 5.77 4.58 8.90
CA GLU A 20 4.51 4.75 9.62
C GLU A 20 3.38 3.84 9.11
N GLU A 21 3.19 3.72 7.79
CA GLU A 21 2.18 2.81 7.22
C GLU A 21 2.49 1.34 7.54
N LYS A 22 3.78 1.00 7.47
CA LYS A 22 4.26 -0.35 7.75
C LYS A 22 4.06 -0.70 9.22
N GLU A 23 4.33 0.24 10.13
CA GLU A 23 4.07 0.12 11.56
C GLU A 23 2.57 0.05 11.86
N ALA A 24 1.75 0.82 11.14
CA ALA A 24 0.29 0.77 11.28
C ALA A 24 -0.29 -0.60 10.92
N CYS A 25 0.26 -1.27 9.91
CA CYS A 25 -0.11 -2.65 9.60
C CYS A 25 0.62 -3.69 10.46
N MET A 26 1.72 -3.33 11.14
CA MET A 26 2.55 -4.29 11.85
C MET A 26 1.77 -4.97 12.98
N GLU A 27 1.02 -4.22 13.79
CA GLU A 27 0.18 -4.78 14.86
C GLU A 27 -0.88 -5.74 14.30
N ASP A 28 -1.58 -5.34 13.24
CA ASP A 28 -2.59 -6.19 12.59
C ASP A 28 -1.97 -7.48 12.03
N VAL A 29 -0.79 -7.41 11.43
CA VAL A 29 -0.05 -8.58 10.94
C VAL A 29 0.32 -9.51 12.09
N PHE A 30 0.88 -9.00 13.17
CA PHE A 30 1.23 -9.84 14.33
C PHE A 30 0.01 -10.45 15.02
N ARG A 31 -1.12 -9.74 15.04
CA ARG A 31 -2.34 -10.20 15.70
C ARG A 31 -3.15 -11.18 14.85
N LEU A 32 -3.26 -10.93 13.54
CA LEU A 32 -4.17 -11.67 12.64
C LEU A 32 -3.44 -12.61 11.68
N CYS A 33 -2.21 -12.27 11.31
CA CYS A 33 -1.45 -12.93 10.23
C CYS A 33 -0.08 -13.44 10.68
N SER A 34 0.17 -13.62 11.98
CA SER A 34 1.48 -14.03 12.51
C SER A 34 1.97 -15.36 11.96
N SER A 35 1.04 -16.28 11.65
CA SER A 35 1.33 -17.57 11.03
C SER A 35 1.93 -17.46 9.62
N HIS A 36 1.84 -16.29 8.98
CA HIS A 36 2.38 -16.03 7.65
C HIS A 36 3.74 -15.31 7.67
N ILE A 37 4.25 -14.90 8.83
CA ILE A 37 5.58 -14.30 8.95
C ILE A 37 6.65 -15.38 8.69
N PRO A 38 7.69 -15.13 7.85
CA PRO A 38 8.10 -13.84 7.26
C PRO A 38 7.60 -13.56 5.83
N ASP A 39 6.68 -14.38 5.30
CA ASP A 39 6.26 -14.33 3.90
C ASP A 39 5.39 -13.10 3.59
N ARG A 40 5.98 -12.11 2.90
CA ARG A 40 5.32 -10.85 2.53
C ARG A 40 4.05 -11.06 1.70
N THR A 41 4.07 -12.04 0.80
CA THR A 41 2.96 -12.31 -0.13
C THR A 41 1.78 -12.90 0.62
N ALA A 42 2.04 -13.90 1.45
CA ALA A 42 1.03 -14.52 2.31
C ALA A 42 0.47 -13.54 3.33
N ILE A 43 1.32 -12.68 3.93
CA ILE A 43 0.87 -11.60 4.82
C ILE A 43 -0.08 -10.65 4.06
N THR A 44 0.29 -10.19 2.86
CA THR A 44 -0.56 -9.28 2.08
C THR A 44 -1.89 -9.93 1.72
N ALA A 45 -1.90 -11.21 1.33
CA ALA A 45 -3.12 -11.97 1.08
C ALA A 45 -3.98 -12.12 2.34
N CYS A 46 -3.36 -12.41 3.48
CA CYS A 46 -4.04 -12.51 4.77
C CYS A 46 -4.67 -11.16 5.17
N LEU A 47 -3.94 -10.06 5.07
CA LEU A 47 -4.46 -8.71 5.34
C LEU A 47 -5.65 -8.38 4.42
N ARG A 48 -5.57 -8.72 3.13
CA ARG A 48 -6.67 -8.53 2.17
C ARG A 48 -7.92 -9.33 2.54
N SER A 49 -7.75 -10.57 2.99
CA SER A 49 -8.85 -11.42 3.45
C SER A 49 -9.45 -10.92 4.79
N LYS A 50 -8.60 -10.40 5.67
CA LYS A 50 -8.95 -9.89 6.99
C LYS A 50 -9.24 -8.38 7.00
N GLN A 51 -9.51 -7.76 5.85
CA GLN A 51 -9.73 -6.31 5.76
C GLN A 51 -10.75 -5.80 6.78
N ALA A 52 -11.84 -6.52 7.03
CA ALA A 52 -12.86 -6.14 8.03
C ALA A 52 -12.34 -6.12 9.48
N SER A 53 -11.30 -6.89 9.79
CA SER A 53 -10.67 -6.96 11.10
C SER A 53 -9.45 -6.04 11.26
N LEU A 54 -8.92 -5.48 10.17
CA LEU A 54 -7.78 -4.56 10.21
C LEU A 54 -8.14 -3.23 10.87
N GLY A 55 -7.13 -2.60 11.46
CA GLY A 55 -7.16 -1.19 11.83
C GLY A 55 -7.43 -0.28 10.63
N GLN A 56 -8.05 0.87 10.89
CA GLN A 56 -8.50 1.80 9.84
C GLN A 56 -7.34 2.29 8.96
N ARG A 57 -6.16 2.52 9.58
CA ARG A 57 -4.92 2.88 8.87
C ARG A 57 -4.44 1.74 7.98
N CYS A 58 -4.28 0.51 8.50
CA CYS A 58 -3.79 -0.60 7.68
C CYS A 58 -4.74 -0.95 6.52
N ARG A 59 -6.06 -0.88 6.76
CA ARG A 59 -7.06 -1.07 5.70
C ARG A 59 -6.90 -0.04 4.58
N TYR A 60 -6.69 1.23 4.92
CA TYR A 60 -6.46 2.29 3.93
C TYR A 60 -5.24 1.96 3.05
N VAL A 61 -4.10 1.63 3.66
CA VAL A 61 -2.87 1.25 2.96
C VAL A 61 -3.10 0.09 1.98
N ILE A 62 -3.80 -0.96 2.42
CA ILE A 62 -4.10 -2.14 1.59
C ILE A 62 -5.05 -1.78 0.43
N SER A 63 -6.06 -0.93 0.69
CA SER A 63 -7.00 -0.48 -0.35
C SER A 63 -6.34 0.42 -1.39
N VAL A 64 -5.46 1.35 -0.98
CA VAL A 64 -4.71 2.22 -1.91
C VAL A 64 -3.79 1.39 -2.79
N ARG A 65 -3.08 0.40 -2.22
CA ARG A 65 -2.23 -0.51 -3.01
C ARG A 65 -3.01 -1.41 -3.96
N ASP A 66 -4.23 -1.82 -3.59
CA ASP A 66 -5.10 -2.55 -4.51
C ASP A 66 -5.48 -1.70 -5.72
N THR A 67 -5.81 -0.42 -5.49
CA THR A 67 -6.14 0.52 -6.57
C THR A 67 -4.93 0.88 -7.44
N GLY A 68 -3.74 1.02 -6.85
CA GLY A 68 -2.50 1.34 -7.57
C GLY A 68 -2.01 0.22 -8.49
N LYS A 69 -2.20 -1.05 -8.10
CA LYS A 69 -1.81 -2.21 -8.92
C LYS A 69 -2.59 -2.30 -10.24
N LYS A 70 -3.78 -1.72 -10.30
CA LYS A 70 -4.59 -1.62 -11.53
C LYS A 70 -3.97 -0.68 -12.59
N SER A 71 -3.05 0.20 -12.21
CA SER A 71 -2.35 1.08 -13.16
C SER A 71 -1.01 0.52 -13.64
N SER A 72 -0.41 -0.44 -12.91
CA SER A 72 0.83 -1.11 -13.30
C SER A 72 0.59 -2.30 -14.23
N ASP A 73 -0.55 -2.97 -14.10
CA ASP A 73 -1.01 -4.09 -14.95
C ASP A 73 -1.67 -3.59 -16.26
N SER A 74 -1.11 -2.56 -16.90
CA SER A 74 -1.60 -2.03 -18.19
C SER A 74 -0.48 -1.43 -19.04
N ARG A 75 0.76 -1.95 -18.92
CA ARG A 75 1.84 -1.70 -19.87
C ARG A 75 2.42 -2.99 -20.40
#